data_AF-A0A399UIM2-F1
#
_entry.id   AF-A0A399UIM2-F1
#
_cell.length_a   1.000
_cell.length_b   1.000
_cell.length_c   1.000
_cell.angle_alpha   90.00
_cell.angle_beta   90.00
_cell.angle_gamma   90.00
#
_symmetry.space_group_name_H-M   'P 1'
#
loop_
_entity.id
_entity.type
_entity.pdbx_description
1 polymer ?
#
loop_
_entity_poly.entity_id
_entity_poly.type
_entity_poly.pdbx_seq_one_letter_code
_entity_poly.pdbx_strand_id
1 'polypeptide(L)'
;MAVFGQAVGLKTHIWRNNARSAILLAGFPVLLVGILFGVQVLMMGFGLLPNSGGDLGQDLALAASMLGWTVPFAAIAAAIWFVIAYFGNQMMIDVMTGARKVERRVEPELYNLLENLAISRGMKTPALRIIESPSLNAYASGLHEGNYSVTVTRGLMQTLSRDEMECVLAHELTHVINKDVRTMVIASIFAGIISVIAELVFRSLFYMRGGRGRDNKNAMPLILIGLAIGVIGFGLAAVIRMTLSRTREYVADAGAVELTKNPDAMISALRKVSGQSKIEAPDELRGMFLDNTAEKTGFSGLFATHPPIEKRIAALVQFAGGRDDGPWGGASQATGTAVPTT
;
A
#
# COMPACT_ATOMS: atom_id res chain seq x y z
N MET A 1 26.92 8.36 -2.14
CA MET A 1 27.29 7.42 -3.21
C MET A 1 26.06 7.13 -4.05
N ALA A 2 26.11 7.47 -5.33
CA ALA A 2 25.00 7.47 -6.27
C ALA A 2 24.42 6.06 -6.49
N VAL A 3 23.12 5.89 -6.29
CA VAL A 3 22.37 4.71 -6.75
C VAL A 3 21.86 5.01 -8.16
N PHE A 4 22.78 5.10 -9.12
CA PHE A 4 22.47 5.13 -10.54
C PHE A 4 23.13 3.89 -11.15
N GLY A 5 22.34 3.00 -11.76
CA GLY A 5 22.87 1.93 -12.61
C GLY A 5 22.48 0.48 -12.30
N GLN A 6 21.54 0.19 -11.40
CA GLN A 6 20.97 -1.17 -11.36
C GLN A 6 19.76 -1.25 -12.29
N ALA A 7 19.99 -1.76 -13.50
CA ALA A 7 18.93 -2.30 -14.33
C ALA A 7 18.29 -3.48 -13.57
N VAL A 8 17.18 -3.23 -12.88
CA VAL A 8 16.44 -4.30 -12.20
C VAL A 8 15.63 -5.02 -13.25
N GLY A 9 16.08 -6.20 -13.66
CA GLY A 9 15.28 -7.07 -14.53
C GLY A 9 13.93 -7.39 -13.89
N LEU A 10 12.85 -7.41 -14.69
CA LEU A 10 11.49 -7.68 -14.23
C LEU A 10 11.39 -8.97 -13.38
N LYS A 11 12.11 -10.03 -13.77
CA LYS A 11 12.18 -11.30 -13.01
C LYS A 11 12.82 -11.13 -11.63
N THR A 12 13.89 -10.34 -11.53
CA THR A 12 14.56 -10.03 -10.25
C THR A 12 13.61 -9.26 -9.34
N HIS A 13 12.80 -8.36 -9.90
CA HIS A 13 11.79 -7.62 -9.15
C HIS A 13 10.70 -8.55 -8.55
N ILE A 14 10.17 -9.46 -9.37
CA ILE A 14 9.18 -10.46 -8.93
C ILE A 14 9.76 -11.35 -7.82
N TRP A 15 10.99 -11.86 -8.00
CA TRP A 15 11.64 -12.69 -6.98
C TRP A 15 11.80 -11.94 -5.66
N ARG A 16 12.25 -10.69 -5.71
CA ARG A 16 12.40 -9.83 -4.54
C ARG A 16 11.05 -9.59 -3.83
N ASN A 17 9.97 -9.42 -4.57
CA ASN A 17 8.64 -9.27 -3.97
C ASN A 17 8.11 -10.57 -3.33
N ASN A 18 8.36 -11.72 -3.93
CA ASN A 18 8.07 -13.01 -3.29
C ASN A 18 8.88 -13.18 -2.00
N ALA A 19 10.18 -12.88 -2.03
CA ALA A 19 11.05 -12.95 -0.86
C ALA A 19 10.58 -12.00 0.26
N ARG A 20 10.24 -10.75 -0.08
CA ARG A 20 9.67 -9.78 0.88
C ARG A 20 8.36 -10.29 1.47
N SER A 21 7.45 -10.81 0.64
CA SER A 21 6.18 -11.39 1.12
C SER A 21 6.42 -12.56 2.09
N ALA A 22 7.41 -13.42 1.81
CA ALA A 22 7.78 -14.53 2.68
C ALA A 22 8.40 -14.04 4.00
N ILE A 23 9.30 -13.06 3.95
CA ILE A 23 9.91 -12.43 5.13
C ILE A 23 8.83 -11.76 5.98
N LEU A 24 7.86 -11.09 5.37
CA LEU A 24 6.71 -10.50 6.06
C LEU A 24 5.90 -11.55 6.82
N LEU A 25 5.51 -12.63 6.12
CA LEU A 25 4.73 -13.71 6.70
C LEU A 25 5.48 -14.45 7.83
N ALA A 26 6.78 -14.70 7.65
CA ALA A 26 7.61 -15.40 8.63
C ALA A 26 8.03 -14.51 9.82
N GLY A 27 8.27 -13.22 9.59
CA GLY A 27 8.69 -12.27 10.61
C GLY A 27 7.53 -11.81 11.50
N PHE A 28 6.29 -11.84 11.00
CA PHE A 28 5.13 -11.36 11.74
C PHE A 28 4.88 -12.10 13.07
N PRO A 29 4.91 -13.45 13.16
CA PRO A 29 4.77 -14.14 14.44
C PRO A 29 5.82 -13.72 15.47
N VAL A 30 7.07 -13.53 15.03
CA VAL A 30 8.17 -13.09 15.91
C VAL A 30 7.91 -11.67 16.41
N LEU A 31 7.51 -10.76 15.52
CA LEU A 31 7.15 -9.40 15.87
C LEU A 31 5.95 -9.35 16.82
N LEU A 32 4.92 -10.17 16.57
CA LEU A 32 3.71 -10.26 17.39
C LEU A 32 4.05 -10.70 18.81
N VAL A 33 4.90 -11.72 18.98
CA VAL A 33 5.37 -12.17 20.30
C VAL A 33 6.10 -11.04 21.04
N GLY A 34 7.00 -10.32 20.33
CA GLY A 34 7.72 -9.18 20.91
C GLY A 34 6.79 -8.04 21.35
N ILE A 35 5.80 -7.69 20.52
CA ILE A 35 4.81 -6.66 20.85
C ILE A 35 3.96 -7.10 22.05
N LEU A 36 3.47 -8.34 22.07
CA LEU A 36 2.67 -8.86 23.18
C LEU A 36 3.44 -8.83 24.50
N PHE A 37 4.71 -9.24 24.48
CA PHE A 37 5.58 -9.18 25.64
C PHE A 37 5.75 -7.73 26.14
N GLY A 38 6.06 -6.81 25.22
CA GLY A 38 6.18 -5.38 25.56
C GLY A 38 4.90 -4.79 26.14
N VAL A 39 3.74 -5.15 25.57
CA VAL A 39 2.42 -4.74 26.06
C VAL A 39 2.17 -5.31 27.46
N GLN A 40 2.43 -6.59 27.71
CA GLN A 40 2.24 -7.18 29.03
C GLN A 40 3.10 -6.49 30.10
N VAL A 41 4.39 -6.27 29.79
CA VAL A 41 5.31 -5.56 30.69
C VAL A 41 4.83 -4.13 30.95
N LEU A 42 4.39 -3.42 29.92
CA LEU A 42 3.82 -2.07 30.04
C LEU A 42 2.59 -2.07 30.95
N MET A 43 1.65 -3.01 30.71
CA MET A 43 0.41 -3.14 31.47
C MET A 43 0.67 -3.51 32.93
N MET A 44 1.64 -4.37 33.24
CA MET A 44 2.08 -4.64 34.62
C MET A 44 2.65 -3.39 35.29
N GLY A 45 3.43 -2.59 34.56
CA GLY A 45 3.96 -1.32 35.04
C GLY A 45 2.87 -0.31 35.41
N PHE A 46 1.78 -0.28 34.64
CA PHE A 46 0.58 0.52 34.94
C PHE A 46 -0.37 -0.14 35.96
N GLY A 47 -0.06 -1.33 36.46
CA GLY A 47 -0.89 -2.06 37.43
C GLY A 47 -2.16 -2.67 36.83
N LEU A 48 -2.24 -2.80 35.50
CA LEU A 48 -3.35 -3.44 34.77
C LEU A 48 -3.25 -4.96 34.78
N LEU A 49 -2.04 -5.49 34.97
CA LEU A 49 -1.79 -6.92 35.12
C LEU A 49 -1.19 -7.20 36.50
N PRO A 50 -1.43 -8.41 37.06
CA PRO A 50 -0.77 -8.84 38.29
C PRO A 50 0.76 -8.79 38.13
N ASN A 51 1.45 -8.36 39.18
CA ASN A 51 2.90 -8.48 39.30
C ASN A 51 3.25 -9.59 40.28
N SER A 52 4.51 -9.98 40.32
CA SER A 52 5.03 -11.01 41.24
C SER A 52 5.16 -10.51 42.67
N GLY A 53 5.20 -9.18 42.87
CA GLY A 53 5.53 -8.54 44.16
C GLY A 53 7.00 -8.67 44.56
N GLY A 54 7.83 -9.34 43.74
CA GLY A 54 9.25 -9.55 43.95
C GLY A 54 10.13 -8.58 43.17
N ASP A 55 11.28 -9.07 42.70
CA ASP A 55 12.21 -8.27 41.89
C ASP A 55 11.77 -8.17 40.42
N LEU A 56 12.30 -7.17 39.71
CA LEU A 56 12.03 -6.90 38.29
C LEU A 56 12.21 -8.15 37.42
N GLY A 57 13.22 -8.97 37.69
CA GLY A 57 13.44 -10.22 36.95
C GLY A 57 12.28 -11.22 37.07
N GLN A 58 11.62 -11.26 38.23
CA GLN A 58 10.46 -12.12 38.46
C GLN A 58 9.22 -11.57 37.74
N ASP A 59 9.06 -10.25 37.67
CA ASP A 59 7.98 -9.62 36.88
C ASP A 59 8.16 -9.88 35.38
N LEU A 60 9.39 -9.79 34.86
CA LEU A 60 9.69 -10.11 33.46
C LEU A 60 9.47 -11.60 33.15
N ALA A 61 9.84 -12.50 34.08
CA ALA A 61 9.57 -13.93 33.93
C ALA A 61 8.07 -14.23 33.98
N LEU A 62 7.31 -13.53 34.83
CA LEU A 62 5.86 -13.63 34.89
C LEU A 62 5.25 -13.19 33.56
N ALA A 63 5.65 -12.03 33.01
CA ALA A 63 5.21 -11.57 31.69
C ALA A 63 5.54 -12.60 30.60
N ALA A 64 6.75 -13.16 30.60
CA ALA A 64 7.14 -14.19 29.64
C ALA A 64 6.29 -15.46 29.77
N SER A 65 5.92 -15.87 30.98
CA SER A 65 5.06 -17.04 31.19
C SER A 65 3.64 -16.82 30.64
N MET A 66 3.14 -15.58 30.69
CA MET A 66 1.83 -15.22 30.14
C MET A 66 1.77 -15.34 28.62
N LEU A 67 2.91 -15.26 27.93
CA LEU A 67 2.98 -15.54 26.49
C LEU A 67 2.44 -16.93 26.13
N GLY A 68 2.57 -17.91 27.03
CA GLY A 68 2.08 -19.28 26.79
C GLY A 68 0.58 -19.34 26.46
N TRP A 69 -0.24 -18.47 27.06
CA TRP A 69 -1.66 -18.39 26.75
C TRP A 69 -1.99 -17.22 25.82
N THR A 70 -1.33 -16.06 25.93
CA THR A 70 -1.66 -14.91 25.07
C THR A 70 -1.26 -15.11 23.61
N VAL A 71 -0.15 -15.81 23.33
CA VAL A 71 0.32 -16.04 21.96
C VAL A 71 -0.70 -16.89 21.17
N PRO A 72 -1.21 -18.02 21.67
CA PRO A 72 -2.29 -18.75 21.00
C PRO A 72 -3.53 -17.89 20.70
N PHE A 73 -4.02 -17.12 21.68
CA PHE A 73 -5.20 -16.26 21.46
C PHE A 73 -4.92 -15.17 20.42
N ALA A 74 -3.77 -14.51 20.49
CA ALA A 74 -3.38 -13.50 19.53
C ALA A 74 -3.15 -14.09 18.13
N ALA A 75 -2.61 -15.31 18.03
CA ALA A 75 -2.45 -16.01 16.76
C ALA A 75 -3.79 -16.37 16.13
N ILE A 76 -4.76 -16.83 16.92
CA ILE A 76 -6.13 -17.10 16.46
C ILE A 76 -6.80 -15.79 16.00
N ALA A 77 -6.71 -14.73 16.80
CA ALA A 77 -7.27 -13.42 16.42
C ALA A 77 -6.64 -12.86 15.14
N ALA A 78 -5.30 -12.96 15.01
CA ALA A 78 -4.57 -12.56 13.82
C ALA A 78 -4.95 -13.42 12.60
N ALA A 79 -5.16 -14.73 12.77
CA ALA A 79 -5.60 -15.61 11.69
C ALA A 79 -7.02 -15.28 11.23
N ILE A 80 -7.95 -15.03 12.16
CA ILE A 80 -9.32 -14.59 11.85
C ILE A 80 -9.28 -13.27 11.09
N TRP A 81 -8.52 -12.28 11.59
CA TRP A 81 -8.34 -11.00 10.91
C TRP A 81 -7.76 -11.18 9.51
N PHE A 82 -6.74 -12.04 9.37
CA PHE A 82 -6.14 -12.32 8.07
C PHE A 82 -7.15 -12.93 7.10
N VAL A 83 -7.98 -13.89 7.54
CA VAL A 83 -9.03 -14.49 6.71
C VAL A 83 -10.07 -13.44 6.30
N ILE A 84 -10.56 -12.65 7.25
CA ILE A 84 -11.53 -11.58 6.98
C ILE A 84 -10.94 -10.58 5.98
N ALA A 85 -9.71 -10.12 6.19
CA ALA A 85 -9.08 -9.16 5.31
C ALA A 85 -8.73 -9.77 3.94
N TYR A 86 -8.37 -11.06 3.89
CA TYR A 86 -8.06 -11.76 2.65
C TYR A 86 -9.27 -11.87 1.71
N PHE A 87 -10.43 -12.24 2.26
CA PHE A 87 -11.67 -12.40 1.48
C PHE A 87 -12.47 -11.09 1.36
N GLY A 88 -12.38 -10.23 2.36
CA GLY A 88 -13.15 -8.99 2.46
C GLY A 88 -12.49 -7.76 1.83
N ASN A 89 -11.20 -7.80 1.46
CA ASN A 89 -10.50 -6.60 0.98
C ASN A 89 -11.20 -5.93 -0.21
N GLN A 90 -11.63 -6.70 -1.21
CA GLN A 90 -12.21 -6.16 -2.43
C GLN A 90 -13.60 -5.57 -2.14
N MET A 91 -14.40 -6.26 -1.34
CA MET A 91 -15.72 -5.76 -0.94
C MET A 91 -15.60 -4.47 -0.13
N MET A 92 -14.64 -4.42 0.81
CA MET A 92 -14.38 -3.23 1.61
C MET A 92 -13.93 -2.05 0.74
N ILE A 93 -13.03 -2.27 -0.22
CA ILE A 93 -12.61 -1.26 -1.19
C ILE A 93 -13.83 -0.79 -2.01
N ASP A 94 -14.60 -1.73 -2.58
CA ASP A 94 -15.74 -1.41 -3.45
C ASP A 94 -16.79 -0.57 -2.69
N VAL A 95 -17.05 -0.86 -1.41
CA VAL A 95 -17.97 -0.09 -0.56
C VAL A 95 -17.41 1.29 -0.20
N MET A 96 -16.12 1.37 0.15
CA MET A 96 -15.48 2.62 0.55
C MET A 96 -15.32 3.60 -0.61
N THR A 97 -15.04 3.11 -1.82
CA THR A 97 -14.81 3.95 -3.00
C THR A 97 -16.03 4.08 -3.90
N GLY A 98 -17.07 3.29 -3.68
CA GLY A 98 -18.23 3.20 -4.57
C GLY A 98 -17.92 2.55 -5.92
N ALA A 99 -16.81 1.81 -6.03
CA ALA A 99 -16.41 1.15 -7.26
C ALA A 99 -17.43 0.09 -7.68
N ARG A 100 -17.80 0.10 -8.96
CA ARG A 100 -18.73 -0.86 -9.55
C ARG A 100 -18.02 -1.72 -10.57
N LYS A 101 -18.26 -3.03 -10.51
CA LYS A 101 -17.76 -3.96 -11.54
C LYS A 101 -18.45 -3.68 -12.86
N VAL A 102 -17.65 -3.61 -13.92
CA VAL A 102 -18.11 -3.28 -15.27
C VAL A 102 -17.98 -4.50 -16.17
N GLU A 103 -19.01 -4.72 -16.97
CA GLU A 103 -19.04 -5.76 -18.00
C GLU A 103 -18.66 -5.17 -19.35
N ARG A 104 -18.09 -6.01 -20.23
CA ARG A 104 -17.66 -5.63 -21.58
C ARG A 104 -18.72 -4.88 -22.39
N ARG A 105 -20.00 -5.20 -22.20
CA ARG A 105 -21.12 -4.53 -22.91
C ARG A 105 -21.30 -3.06 -22.54
N VAL A 106 -20.90 -2.66 -21.34
CA VAL A 106 -21.12 -1.30 -20.83
C VAL A 106 -20.00 -0.38 -21.27
N GLU A 107 -18.74 -0.84 -21.16
CA GLU A 107 -17.54 -0.05 -21.51
C GLU A 107 -16.61 -0.89 -22.41
N PRO A 108 -16.99 -1.13 -23.68
CA PRO A 108 -16.29 -2.08 -24.55
C PRO A 108 -14.87 -1.63 -24.87
N GLU A 109 -14.64 -0.34 -25.08
CA GLU A 109 -13.32 0.19 -25.43
C GLU A 109 -12.30 -0.03 -24.31
N LEU A 110 -12.64 0.41 -23.09
CA LEU A 110 -11.79 0.26 -21.92
C LEU A 110 -11.53 -1.21 -21.58
N TYR A 111 -12.56 -2.05 -21.70
CA TYR A 111 -12.43 -3.49 -21.48
C TYR A 111 -11.49 -4.13 -22.52
N ASN A 112 -11.59 -3.74 -23.79
CA ASN A 112 -10.72 -4.25 -24.85
C ASN A 112 -9.25 -3.85 -24.63
N LEU A 113 -8.98 -2.62 -24.18
CA LEU A 113 -7.60 -2.19 -23.84
C LEU A 113 -7.01 -3.09 -22.75
N LEU A 114 -7.72 -3.27 -21.64
CA LEU A 114 -7.26 -4.11 -20.54
C LEU A 114 -7.12 -5.59 -20.94
N GLU A 115 -8.07 -6.11 -21.71
CA GLU A 115 -8.07 -7.49 -22.21
C GLU A 115 -6.87 -7.75 -23.14
N ASN A 116 -6.60 -6.85 -24.09
CA ASN A 116 -5.46 -6.98 -25.01
C ASN A 116 -4.12 -6.99 -24.25
N LEU A 117 -3.97 -6.09 -23.28
CA LEU A 117 -2.77 -6.03 -22.43
C LEU A 117 -2.59 -7.33 -21.62
N ALA A 118 -3.67 -7.86 -21.03
CA ALA A 118 -3.62 -9.11 -20.29
C ALA A 118 -3.28 -10.32 -21.17
N ILE A 119 -3.89 -10.42 -22.36
CA ILE A 119 -3.61 -11.47 -23.34
C ILE A 119 -2.15 -11.41 -23.79
N SER A 120 -1.58 -10.22 -24.01
CA SER A 120 -0.19 -10.06 -24.44
C SER A 120 0.84 -10.66 -23.46
N ARG A 121 0.45 -10.82 -22.19
CA ARG A 121 1.28 -11.41 -21.13
C ARG A 121 0.80 -12.79 -20.68
N GLY A 122 -0.17 -13.38 -21.39
CA GLY A 122 -0.68 -14.72 -21.11
C GLY A 122 -1.33 -14.84 -19.73
N MET A 123 -1.93 -13.76 -19.22
CA MET A 123 -2.60 -13.75 -17.93
C MET A 123 -4.10 -13.58 -18.08
N LYS A 124 -4.85 -14.08 -17.10
CA LYS A 124 -6.31 -13.85 -17.04
C LYS A 124 -6.59 -12.35 -16.87
N THR A 125 -7.48 -11.81 -17.69
CA THR A 125 -7.91 -10.41 -17.62
C THR A 125 -8.43 -10.09 -16.21
N PRO A 126 -7.82 -9.10 -15.51
CA PRO A 126 -8.32 -8.63 -14.23
C PRO A 126 -9.75 -8.10 -14.36
N ALA A 127 -10.52 -8.16 -13.27
CA ALA A 127 -11.85 -7.55 -13.29
C ALA A 127 -11.74 -6.03 -13.45
N LEU A 128 -12.52 -5.45 -14.36
CA LEU A 128 -12.57 -4.00 -14.56
C LEU A 128 -13.63 -3.38 -13.64
N ARG A 129 -13.26 -2.29 -12.98
CA ARG A 129 -14.16 -1.50 -12.12
C ARG A 129 -14.09 -0.03 -12.45
N ILE A 130 -15.21 0.67 -12.26
CA ILE A 130 -15.31 2.12 -12.44
C ILE A 130 -15.84 2.77 -11.18
N ILE A 131 -15.21 3.87 -10.80
CA ILE A 131 -15.69 4.82 -9.80
C ILE A 131 -16.23 6.04 -10.53
N GLU A 132 -17.47 6.42 -10.24
CA GLU A 132 -18.09 7.65 -10.77
C GLU A 132 -17.59 8.87 -9.98
N SER A 133 -16.35 9.26 -10.24
CA SER A 133 -15.66 10.41 -9.63
C SER A 133 -14.95 11.24 -10.71
N PRO A 134 -14.93 12.59 -10.60
CA PRO A 134 -14.18 13.46 -11.50
C PRO A 134 -12.67 13.44 -11.28
N SER A 135 -12.19 12.80 -10.20
CA SER A 135 -10.75 12.65 -9.92
C SER A 135 -10.03 11.92 -11.05
N LEU A 136 -8.75 12.23 -11.29
CA LEU A 136 -7.89 11.49 -12.21
C LEU A 136 -7.17 10.38 -11.46
N ASN A 137 -7.74 9.17 -11.45
CA ASN A 137 -7.16 8.05 -10.70
C ASN A 137 -7.45 6.68 -11.30
N ALA A 138 -6.52 5.76 -11.08
CA ALA A 138 -6.66 4.34 -11.31
C ALA A 138 -5.86 3.57 -10.26
N TYR A 139 -6.18 2.30 -10.05
CA TYR A 139 -5.40 1.43 -9.19
C TYR A 139 -5.69 -0.04 -9.44
N ALA A 140 -4.70 -0.90 -9.21
CA ALA A 140 -4.88 -2.34 -9.14
C ALA A 140 -5.08 -2.84 -7.70
N SER A 141 -5.99 -3.79 -7.51
CA SER A 141 -6.29 -4.47 -6.25
C SER A 141 -6.35 -5.99 -6.41
N GLY A 142 -6.19 -6.74 -5.32
CA GLY A 142 -6.30 -8.20 -5.29
C GLY A 142 -5.10 -8.93 -4.71
N LEU A 143 -5.28 -10.22 -4.42
CA LEU A 143 -4.31 -11.06 -3.69
C LEU A 143 -3.77 -12.24 -4.50
N HIS A 144 -4.58 -12.79 -5.40
CA HIS A 144 -4.22 -13.96 -6.19
C HIS A 144 -4.81 -13.88 -7.60
N GLU A 145 -4.26 -14.70 -8.48
CA GLU A 145 -4.73 -14.82 -9.85
C GLU A 145 -6.22 -15.20 -9.90
N GLY A 146 -7.00 -14.47 -10.70
CA GLY A 146 -8.45 -14.59 -10.76
C GLY A 146 -9.23 -13.67 -9.80
N ASN A 147 -8.56 -13.06 -8.81
CA ASN A 147 -9.16 -12.03 -7.92
C ASN A 147 -8.46 -10.66 -8.06
N TYR A 148 -7.66 -10.46 -9.11
CA TYR A 148 -7.15 -9.13 -9.42
C TYR A 148 -8.23 -8.27 -10.07
N SER A 149 -8.24 -6.98 -9.71
CA SER A 149 -9.08 -5.98 -10.32
C SER A 149 -8.26 -4.76 -10.68
N VAL A 150 -8.59 -4.11 -11.79
CA VAL A 150 -8.14 -2.76 -12.12
C VAL A 150 -9.35 -1.84 -12.02
N THR A 151 -9.23 -0.79 -11.21
CA THR A 151 -10.27 0.22 -11.01
C THR A 151 -9.81 1.51 -11.65
N VAL A 152 -10.68 2.14 -12.43
CA VAL A 152 -10.45 3.48 -12.99
C VAL A 152 -11.56 4.43 -12.57
N THR A 153 -11.31 5.72 -12.66
CA THR A 153 -12.30 6.76 -12.39
C THR A 153 -12.87 7.33 -13.68
N ARG A 154 -14.12 7.79 -13.63
CA ARG A 154 -14.78 8.43 -14.77
C ARG A 154 -14.02 9.67 -15.27
N GLY A 155 -13.48 10.48 -14.35
CA GLY A 155 -12.67 11.65 -14.68
C GLY A 155 -11.42 11.28 -15.49
N LEU A 156 -10.73 10.20 -15.11
CA LEU A 156 -9.57 9.69 -15.85
C LEU A 156 -9.97 9.27 -17.28
N MET A 157 -11.08 8.56 -17.42
CA MET A 157 -11.61 8.12 -18.72
C MET A 157 -11.96 9.27 -19.65
N GLN A 158 -12.43 10.39 -19.11
CA GLN A 158 -12.82 11.56 -19.89
C GLN A 158 -11.64 12.45 -20.27
N THR A 159 -10.52 12.34 -19.55
CA THR A 159 -9.36 13.25 -19.70
C THR A 159 -8.24 12.66 -20.55
N LEU A 160 -8.02 11.35 -20.42
CA LEU A 160 -6.96 10.67 -21.15
C LEU A 160 -7.41 10.28 -22.56
N SER A 161 -6.49 10.39 -23.51
CA SER A 161 -6.65 9.78 -24.83
C SER A 161 -6.62 8.25 -24.70
N ARG A 162 -6.99 7.56 -25.78
CA ARG A 162 -6.97 6.10 -25.84
C ARG A 162 -5.58 5.53 -25.53
N ASP A 163 -4.52 6.09 -26.11
CA ASP A 163 -3.14 5.63 -25.93
C ASP A 163 -2.61 5.93 -24.52
N GLU A 164 -2.99 7.07 -23.96
CA GLU A 164 -2.66 7.44 -22.57
C GLU A 164 -3.37 6.52 -21.57
N MET A 165 -4.65 6.22 -21.81
CA MET A 165 -5.40 5.27 -20.99
C MET A 165 -4.80 3.87 -21.08
N GLU A 166 -4.41 3.41 -22.27
CA GLU A 166 -3.72 2.13 -22.45
C GLU A 166 -2.41 2.08 -21.64
N CYS A 167 -1.62 3.17 -21.63
CA CYS A 167 -0.41 3.27 -20.82
C CYS A 167 -0.70 3.22 -19.31
N VAL A 168 -1.74 3.90 -18.83
CA VAL A 168 -2.14 3.83 -17.41
C VAL A 168 -2.62 2.44 -17.03
N LEU A 169 -3.43 1.79 -17.87
CA LEU A 169 -3.84 0.39 -17.64
C LEU A 169 -2.63 -0.56 -17.64
N ALA A 170 -1.67 -0.34 -18.54
CA ALA A 170 -0.44 -1.13 -18.61
C ALA A 170 0.46 -0.93 -17.37
N HIS A 171 0.50 0.29 -16.83
CA HIS A 171 1.16 0.60 -15.56
C HIS A 171 0.53 -0.18 -14.39
N GLU A 172 -0.79 -0.10 -14.24
CA GLU A 172 -1.53 -0.85 -13.22
C GLU A 172 -1.40 -2.36 -13.38
N LEU A 173 -1.45 -2.85 -14.62
CA LEU A 173 -1.26 -4.27 -14.92
C LEU A 173 0.17 -4.72 -14.57
N THR A 174 1.17 -3.86 -14.76
CA THR A 174 2.55 -4.17 -14.38
C THR A 174 2.69 -4.38 -12.88
N HIS A 175 1.95 -3.64 -12.04
CA HIS A 175 1.91 -3.91 -10.59
C HIS A 175 1.32 -5.29 -10.26
N VAL A 176 0.32 -5.74 -11.03
CA VAL A 176 -0.24 -7.09 -10.89
C VAL A 176 0.80 -8.15 -11.28
N ILE A 177 1.43 -7.99 -12.44
CA ILE A 177 2.48 -8.89 -12.97
C ILE A 177 3.64 -9.01 -11.98
N ASN A 178 4.08 -7.88 -11.42
CA ASN A 178 5.18 -7.81 -10.48
C ASN A 178 4.81 -8.22 -9.05
N LYS A 179 3.54 -8.54 -8.79
CA LYS A 179 2.99 -8.88 -7.47
C LYS A 179 3.17 -7.78 -6.44
N ASP A 180 3.24 -6.53 -6.89
CA ASP A 180 3.30 -5.37 -6.02
C ASP A 180 2.01 -5.24 -5.23
N VAL A 181 0.86 -5.37 -5.91
CA VAL A 181 -0.48 -5.29 -5.32
C VAL A 181 -0.61 -6.29 -4.15
N ARG A 182 -0.28 -7.57 -4.39
CA ARG A 182 -0.34 -8.61 -3.36
C ARG A 182 0.56 -8.29 -2.17
N THR A 183 1.80 -7.84 -2.42
CA THR A 183 2.75 -7.50 -1.36
C THR A 183 2.24 -6.33 -0.52
N MET A 184 1.63 -5.33 -1.16
CA MET A 184 1.03 -4.17 -0.49
C MET A 184 -0.18 -4.57 0.35
N VAL A 185 -1.10 -5.38 -0.18
CA VAL A 185 -2.27 -5.86 0.59
C VAL A 185 -1.81 -6.64 1.82
N ILE A 186 -0.86 -7.57 1.68
CA ILE A 186 -0.32 -8.33 2.82
C ILE A 186 0.29 -7.38 3.87
N ALA A 187 1.08 -6.40 3.43
CA ALA A 187 1.66 -5.40 4.32
C ALA A 187 0.59 -4.55 5.04
N SER A 188 -0.49 -4.16 4.34
CA SER A 188 -1.61 -3.42 4.94
C SER A 188 -2.39 -4.24 5.96
N ILE A 189 -2.60 -5.54 5.72
CA ILE A 189 -3.23 -6.45 6.70
C ILE A 189 -2.42 -6.47 7.99
N PHE A 190 -1.10 -6.60 7.90
CA PHE A 190 -0.21 -6.58 9.07
C PHE A 190 -0.20 -5.23 9.79
N ALA A 191 -0.18 -4.13 9.03
CA ALA A 191 -0.30 -2.80 9.62
C ALA A 191 -1.62 -2.65 10.38
N GLY A 192 -2.73 -3.16 9.85
CA GLY A 192 -4.04 -3.17 10.53
C GLY A 192 -4.01 -3.90 11.86
N ILE A 193 -3.39 -5.10 11.92
CA ILE A 193 -3.26 -5.85 13.19
C ILE A 193 -2.49 -5.04 14.24
N ILE A 194 -1.38 -4.44 13.83
CA ILE A 194 -0.53 -3.63 14.73
C ILE A 194 -1.28 -2.39 15.21
N SER A 195 -2.04 -1.72 14.33
CA SER A 195 -2.87 -0.57 14.68
C SER A 195 -3.94 -0.92 15.71
N VAL A 196 -4.64 -2.05 15.55
CA VAL A 196 -5.64 -2.52 16.52
C VAL A 196 -5.00 -2.80 17.88
N ILE A 197 -3.83 -3.46 17.91
CA ILE A 197 -3.10 -3.69 19.17
C ILE A 197 -2.72 -2.36 19.82
N ALA A 198 -2.17 -1.41 19.05
CA ALA A 198 -1.81 -0.09 19.56
C ALA A 198 -3.03 0.65 20.12
N GLU A 199 -4.15 0.65 19.40
CA GLU A 199 -5.40 1.28 19.83
C GLU A 199 -5.92 0.66 21.15
N LEU A 200 -5.94 -0.67 21.26
CA LEU A 200 -6.36 -1.35 22.50
C LEU A 200 -5.49 -0.96 23.69
N VAL A 201 -4.17 -0.87 23.49
CA VAL A 201 -3.22 -0.43 24.53
C VAL A 201 -3.50 1.02 24.91
N PHE A 202 -3.51 1.96 23.96
CA PHE A 202 -3.77 3.37 24.25
C PHE A 202 -5.12 3.57 24.95
N ARG A 203 -6.16 2.87 24.49
CA ARG A 203 -7.48 2.92 25.10
C ARG A 203 -7.44 2.42 26.54
N SER A 204 -6.82 1.28 26.81
CA SER A 204 -6.70 0.74 28.16
C SER A 204 -5.97 1.67 29.13
N LEU A 205 -4.94 2.37 28.66
CA LEU A 205 -4.20 3.37 29.44
C LEU A 205 -5.04 4.63 29.71
N PHE A 206 -5.79 5.10 28.70
CA PHE A 206 -6.57 6.33 28.81
C PHE A 206 -7.78 6.19 29.74
N TYR A 207 -8.52 5.08 29.66
CA TYR A 207 -9.70 4.82 30.51
C TYR A 207 -9.36 4.71 32.00
N MET A 208 -8.08 4.53 32.36
CA MET A 208 -7.68 4.25 33.75
C MET A 208 -6.77 5.31 34.38
N ARG A 209 -6.70 6.52 33.79
CA ARG A 209 -6.06 7.71 34.39
C ARG A 209 -6.62 8.11 35.79
N GLY A 210 -7.65 7.40 36.29
CA GLY A 210 -8.23 7.55 37.64
C GLY A 210 -8.04 6.37 38.61
N GLY A 211 -7.27 5.32 38.26
CA GLY A 211 -7.08 4.14 39.11
C GLY A 211 -5.94 4.32 40.13
N ARG A 212 -6.25 4.19 41.43
CA ARG A 212 -5.31 4.21 42.58
C ARG A 212 -4.02 3.45 42.29
N GLY A 213 -2.89 4.16 42.33
CA GLY A 213 -1.55 3.58 42.31
C GLY A 213 -1.41 2.58 43.46
N ARG A 214 -1.24 1.30 43.10
CA ARG A 214 -0.82 0.25 44.02
C ARG A 214 0.70 0.38 44.15
N ASP A 215 1.21 0.33 45.38
CA ASP A 215 2.64 0.45 45.72
C ASP A 215 3.50 -0.65 45.04
N ASN A 216 3.76 -0.49 43.75
CA ASN A 216 4.64 -1.36 42.98
C ASN A 216 5.99 -0.67 42.77
N LYS A 217 7.00 -1.20 43.45
CA LYS A 217 8.39 -0.73 43.40
C LYS A 217 8.99 -0.81 41.99
N ASN A 218 8.47 -1.73 41.17
CA ASN A 218 8.94 -2.01 39.82
C ASN A 218 8.13 -1.29 38.74
N ALA A 219 7.12 -0.47 39.11
CA ALA A 219 6.21 0.17 38.16
C ALA A 219 6.94 0.98 37.08
N MET A 220 7.83 1.90 37.49
CA MET A 220 8.55 2.76 36.54
C MET A 220 9.53 1.98 35.64
N PRO A 221 10.37 1.07 36.16
CA PRO A 221 11.20 0.20 35.30
C PRO A 221 10.38 -0.61 34.28
N LEU A 222 9.26 -1.20 34.68
CA LEU A 222 8.38 -1.96 33.79
C LEU A 222 7.76 -1.08 32.70
N ILE A 223 7.29 0.13 33.05
CA ILE A 223 6.77 1.08 32.05
C ILE A 223 7.84 1.43 31.02
N LEU A 224 9.06 1.73 31.46
CA LEU A 224 10.16 2.09 30.56
C LEU A 224 10.55 0.93 29.64
N ILE A 225 10.65 -0.28 30.18
CA ILE A 225 10.96 -1.49 29.39
C ILE A 225 9.85 -1.79 28.40
N GLY A 226 8.59 -1.78 28.84
CA GLY A 226 7.43 -2.01 27.97
C GLY A 226 7.33 -0.99 26.85
N LEU A 227 7.57 0.30 27.15
CA LEU A 227 7.60 1.37 26.16
C LEU A 227 8.77 1.20 25.18
N ALA A 228 9.97 0.86 25.66
CA ALA A 228 11.12 0.61 24.81
C ALA A 228 10.87 -0.55 23.84
N ILE A 229 10.31 -1.65 24.31
CA ILE A 229 9.92 -2.80 23.47
C ILE A 229 8.85 -2.38 22.47
N GLY A 230 7.84 -1.61 22.90
CA GLY A 230 6.79 -1.07 22.02
C GLY A 230 7.34 -0.19 20.90
N VAL A 231 8.27 0.72 21.22
CA VAL A 231 8.94 1.59 20.25
C VAL A 231 9.79 0.77 19.28
N ILE A 232 10.53 -0.23 19.75
CA ILE A 232 11.31 -1.12 18.89
C ILE A 232 10.39 -1.93 17.98
N GLY A 233 9.30 -2.49 18.50
CA GLY A 233 8.30 -3.23 17.73
C GLY A 233 7.66 -2.38 16.65
N PHE A 234 7.23 -1.16 16.98
CA PHE A 234 6.69 -0.21 16.01
C PHE A 234 7.73 0.23 14.97
N GLY A 235 8.98 0.45 15.39
CA GLY A 235 10.09 0.73 14.50
C GLY A 235 10.36 -0.40 13.52
N LEU A 236 10.31 -1.66 13.98
CA LEU A 236 10.48 -2.83 13.11
C LEU A 236 9.31 -2.99 12.14
N ALA A 237 8.08 -2.73 12.58
CA ALA A 237 6.90 -2.68 11.71
C ALA A 237 7.02 -1.58 10.63
N ALA A 238 7.53 -0.41 11.02
CA ALA A 238 7.80 0.70 10.09
C ALA A 238 8.89 0.32 9.08
N VAL A 239 10.00 -0.27 9.52
CA VAL A 239 11.07 -0.78 8.63
C VAL A 239 10.52 -1.80 7.66
N ILE A 240 9.71 -2.74 8.15
CA ILE A 240 9.00 -3.73 7.35
C ILE A 240 8.16 -3.04 6.26
N ARG A 241 7.36 -2.02 6.61
CA ARG A 241 6.58 -1.23 5.65
C ARG A 241 7.48 -0.46 4.67
N MET A 242 8.63 0.03 5.12
CA MET A 242 9.61 0.73 4.27
C MET A 242 10.37 -0.21 3.32
N THR A 243 10.33 -1.53 3.52
CA THR A 243 10.87 -2.49 2.53
C THR A 243 10.07 -2.51 1.23
N LEU A 244 8.86 -1.93 1.23
CA LEU A 244 8.09 -1.63 0.03
C LEU A 244 8.88 -0.65 -0.85
N SER A 245 9.40 -1.16 -1.98
CA SER A 245 10.42 -0.48 -2.79
C SER A 245 9.99 0.87 -3.35
N ARG A 246 10.84 1.89 -3.24
CA ARG A 246 10.71 3.16 -3.98
C ARG A 246 10.93 3.02 -5.48
N THR A 247 11.52 1.90 -5.91
CA THR A 247 11.78 1.61 -7.33
C THR A 247 10.56 1.05 -8.08
N ARG A 248 9.44 0.79 -7.39
CA ARG A 248 8.27 0.12 -7.98
C ARG A 248 7.65 0.92 -9.11
N GLU A 249 7.48 2.22 -8.90
CA GLU A 249 6.93 3.14 -9.89
C GLU A 249 7.76 3.17 -11.17
N TYR A 250 9.09 3.26 -11.07
CA TYR A 250 9.96 3.22 -12.25
C TYR A 250 9.88 1.90 -13.01
N VAL A 251 9.72 0.77 -12.30
CA VAL A 251 9.56 -0.55 -12.92
C VAL A 251 8.17 -0.66 -13.56
N ALA A 252 7.14 -0.07 -12.96
CA ALA A 252 5.80 -0.01 -13.51
C ALA A 252 5.72 0.88 -14.75
N ASP A 253 6.40 2.03 -14.75
CA ASP A 253 6.54 2.91 -15.92
C ASP A 253 7.28 2.22 -17.06
N ALA A 254 8.42 1.57 -16.76
CA ALA A 254 9.16 0.81 -17.74
C ALA A 254 8.33 -0.37 -18.29
N GLY A 255 7.57 -1.06 -17.45
CA GLY A 255 6.68 -2.14 -17.87
C GLY A 255 5.49 -1.66 -18.70
N ALA A 256 4.93 -0.49 -18.38
CA ALA A 256 3.89 0.16 -19.19
C ALA A 256 4.42 0.44 -20.60
N VAL A 257 5.60 1.05 -20.72
CA VAL A 257 6.22 1.30 -22.03
C VAL A 257 6.63 0.00 -22.72
N GLU A 258 7.07 -1.02 -21.98
CA GLU A 258 7.37 -2.32 -22.57
C GLU A 258 6.11 -2.99 -23.15
N LEU A 259 4.96 -2.80 -22.51
CA LEU A 259 3.67 -3.33 -22.94
C LEU A 259 3.09 -2.57 -24.14
N THR A 260 3.06 -1.24 -24.06
CA THR A 260 2.39 -0.38 -25.07
C THR A 260 3.31 0.05 -26.20
N LYS A 261 4.64 -0.03 -26.00
CA LYS A 261 5.66 0.52 -26.89
C LYS A 261 5.52 2.03 -27.12
N ASN A 262 4.86 2.74 -26.20
CA ASN A 262 4.56 4.16 -26.35
C ASN A 262 5.04 4.98 -25.14
N PRO A 263 6.32 5.40 -25.10
CA PRO A 263 6.85 6.22 -24.01
C PRO A 263 6.25 7.63 -23.99
N ASP A 264 5.92 8.20 -25.15
CA ASP A 264 5.37 9.55 -25.28
C ASP A 264 3.98 9.63 -24.62
N ALA A 265 3.10 8.65 -24.89
CA ALA A 265 1.78 8.57 -24.26
C ALA A 265 1.87 8.35 -22.74
N MET A 266 2.84 7.58 -22.26
CA MET A 266 3.06 7.41 -20.81
C MET A 266 3.49 8.73 -20.14
N ILE A 267 4.40 9.48 -20.77
CA ILE A 267 4.82 10.79 -20.28
C ILE A 267 3.64 11.77 -20.27
N SER A 268 2.86 11.83 -21.36
CA SER A 268 1.67 12.68 -21.46
C SER A 268 0.63 12.33 -20.38
N ALA A 269 0.37 11.04 -20.16
CA ALA A 269 -0.53 10.60 -19.09
C ALA A 269 -0.06 11.04 -17.70
N LEU A 270 1.23 10.89 -17.38
CA LEU A 270 1.81 11.34 -16.12
C LEU A 270 1.68 12.87 -15.94
N ARG A 271 1.88 13.64 -17.01
CA ARG A 271 1.70 15.11 -17.00
C ARG A 271 0.26 15.51 -16.69
N LYS A 272 -0.73 14.77 -17.22
CA LYS A 272 -2.16 15.05 -16.99
C LYS A 272 -2.63 14.67 -15.60
N VAL A 273 -2.11 13.58 -15.03
CA VAL A 273 -2.52 13.08 -13.71
C VAL A 273 -1.86 13.87 -12.57
N SER A 274 -0.69 14.47 -12.81
CA SER A 274 0.07 15.24 -11.81
C SER A 274 -0.77 16.32 -11.12
N GLY A 275 -0.95 16.19 -9.81
CA GLY A 275 -1.58 17.20 -8.94
C GLY A 275 -3.12 17.25 -8.98
N GLN A 276 -3.78 16.30 -9.64
CA GLN A 276 -5.24 16.33 -9.90
C GLN A 276 -6.02 15.11 -9.36
N SER A 277 -5.35 14.23 -8.63
CA SER A 277 -5.87 12.95 -8.13
C SER A 277 -6.38 13.01 -6.68
N LYS A 278 -7.24 13.98 -6.33
CA LYS A 278 -7.83 14.00 -4.98
C LYS A 278 -9.01 13.03 -4.91
N ILE A 279 -8.78 11.84 -4.36
CA ILE A 279 -9.85 10.98 -3.84
C ILE A 279 -9.75 11.00 -2.31
N GLU A 280 -10.84 11.39 -1.64
CA GLU A 280 -10.97 11.23 -0.20
C GLU A 280 -11.12 9.74 0.13
N ALA A 281 -9.99 9.06 0.33
CA ALA A 281 -9.96 7.67 0.77
C ALA A 281 -9.36 7.57 2.18
N PRO A 282 -9.78 6.56 2.98
CA PRO A 282 -9.15 6.24 4.27
C PRO A 282 -7.62 6.10 4.15
N ASP A 283 -6.91 6.46 5.22
CA ASP A 283 -5.43 6.49 5.28
C ASP A 283 -4.78 5.16 4.85
N GLU A 284 -5.45 4.03 5.07
CA GLU A 284 -4.99 2.69 4.69
C GLU A 284 -5.00 2.43 3.17
N LEU A 285 -5.90 3.10 2.44
CA LEU A 285 -6.04 2.97 0.98
C LEU A 285 -5.19 3.99 0.22
N ARG A 286 -4.69 5.04 0.88
CA ARG A 286 -3.94 6.14 0.24
C ARG A 286 -2.75 5.69 -0.61
N GLY A 287 -2.11 4.58 -0.25
CA GLY A 287 -0.97 4.02 -0.99
C GLY A 287 -1.32 3.22 -2.24
N MET A 288 -2.60 3.08 -2.58
CA MET A 288 -3.06 2.39 -3.80
C MET A 288 -3.32 3.35 -4.96
N PHE A 289 -3.37 4.66 -4.75
CA PHE A 289 -3.79 5.64 -5.74
C PHE A 289 -2.61 6.26 -6.53
N LEU A 290 -2.82 6.60 -7.81
CA LEU A 290 -1.79 7.07 -8.77
C LEU A 290 -1.00 8.32 -8.33
N ASP A 291 -1.62 9.24 -7.61
CA ASP A 291 -0.96 10.40 -7.02
C ASP A 291 -1.71 10.78 -5.73
N ASN A 292 -0.98 10.92 -4.62
CA ASN A 292 -1.49 11.35 -3.33
C ASN A 292 -0.40 12.19 -2.66
N THR A 293 0.01 13.26 -3.34
CA THR A 293 0.91 14.25 -2.75
C THR A 293 0.12 15.15 -1.80
N ALA A 294 -0.06 14.69 -0.56
CA ALA A 294 -0.59 15.50 0.53
C ALA A 294 0.42 16.59 0.90
N GLU A 295 0.34 17.75 0.25
CA GLU A 295 1.09 18.92 0.68
C GLU A 295 0.50 19.52 1.97
N LYS A 296 1.34 19.47 3.01
CA LYS A 296 1.54 20.42 4.12
C LYS A 296 1.08 19.99 5.53
N THR A 297 2.11 20.00 6.40
CA THR A 297 2.15 20.09 7.88
C THR A 297 1.84 18.86 8.74
N GLY A 298 2.91 18.27 9.31
CA GLY A 298 2.90 17.38 10.48
C GLY A 298 3.66 16.05 10.27
N PHE A 299 4.91 15.95 10.75
CA PHE A 299 5.83 14.79 10.60
C PHE A 299 6.17 14.37 9.15
N SER A 300 6.82 15.30 8.44
CA SER A 300 7.43 15.09 7.13
C SER A 300 8.61 14.11 7.16
N GLY A 301 8.60 13.09 6.29
CA GLY A 301 9.84 12.43 5.84
C GLY A 301 9.80 10.93 5.56
N LEU A 302 8.80 10.19 6.05
CA LEU A 302 8.78 8.72 5.90
C LEU A 302 7.73 8.18 4.91
N PHE A 303 6.86 9.05 4.39
CA PHE A 303 5.61 8.66 3.72
C PHE A 303 5.37 9.25 2.32
N ALA A 304 6.39 9.80 1.65
CA ALA A 304 6.27 10.05 0.21
C ALA A 304 6.35 8.70 -0.53
N THR A 305 5.19 8.09 -0.80
CA THR A 305 5.14 6.72 -1.36
C THR A 305 5.51 6.64 -2.84
N HIS A 306 5.55 7.77 -3.56
CA HIS A 306 5.93 7.84 -4.97
C HIS A 306 7.13 8.78 -5.16
N PRO A 307 8.09 8.43 -6.03
CA PRO A 307 9.06 9.40 -6.54
C PRO A 307 8.32 10.56 -7.22
N PRO A 308 8.86 11.80 -7.17
CA PRO A 308 8.30 12.92 -7.91
C PRO A 308 8.06 12.57 -9.38
N ILE A 309 6.91 12.98 -9.92
CA ILE A 309 6.51 12.68 -11.31
C ILE A 309 7.58 13.15 -12.30
N GLU A 310 8.23 14.27 -12.01
CA GLU A 310 9.33 14.83 -12.82
C GLU A 310 10.50 13.85 -12.92
N LYS A 311 10.80 13.09 -11.87
CA LYS A 311 11.86 12.07 -11.91
C LYS A 311 11.46 10.85 -12.72
N ARG A 312 10.18 10.47 -12.68
CA ARG A 312 9.62 9.38 -13.49
C ARG A 312 9.66 9.74 -14.97
N ILE A 313 9.21 10.96 -15.32
CA ILE A 313 9.28 11.51 -16.68
C ILE A 313 10.74 11.57 -17.15
N ALA A 314 11.65 12.11 -16.34
CA ALA A 314 13.07 12.15 -16.69
C ALA A 314 13.66 10.76 -16.97
N ALA A 315 13.26 9.74 -16.20
CA ALA A 315 13.68 8.37 -16.45
C ALA A 315 13.11 7.81 -17.77
N LEU A 316 11.85 8.10 -18.09
CA LEU A 316 11.23 7.70 -19.36
C LEU A 316 11.90 8.38 -20.56
N VAL A 317 12.21 9.68 -20.47
CA VAL A 317 12.96 10.39 -21.50
C VAL A 317 14.36 9.79 -21.67
N GLN A 318 15.07 9.58 -20.57
CA GLN A 318 16.46 9.10 -20.59
C GLN A 318 16.59 7.65 -21.09
N PHE A 319 15.72 6.75 -20.63
CA PHE A 319 15.89 5.30 -20.83
C PHE A 319 14.92 4.70 -21.85
N ALA A 320 13.75 5.31 -22.05
CA ALA A 320 12.77 4.84 -23.02
C ALA A 320 12.71 5.68 -24.31
N GLY A 321 13.46 6.80 -24.36
CA GLY A 321 13.52 7.68 -25.53
C GLY A 321 12.26 8.51 -25.77
N GLY A 322 11.43 8.68 -24.73
CA GLY A 322 10.21 9.49 -24.83
C GLY A 322 10.49 10.99 -24.95
N ARG A 323 9.55 11.72 -25.53
CA ARG A 323 9.55 13.18 -25.63
C ARG A 323 8.61 13.76 -24.57
N ASP A 324 9.09 14.78 -23.87
CA ASP A 324 8.32 15.53 -22.87
C ASP A 324 7.98 16.91 -23.42
N ASP A 325 6.72 17.09 -23.79
CA ASP A 325 6.19 18.36 -24.34
C ASP A 325 5.97 19.43 -23.26
N GLY A 326 6.28 19.12 -22.00
CA GLY A 326 6.19 20.04 -20.87
C GLY A 326 4.87 19.93 -20.09
N PRO A 327 4.59 20.91 -19.21
CA PRO A 327 3.42 20.89 -18.35
C PRO A 327 2.12 20.86 -19.16
N TRP A 328 1.16 20.05 -18.72
CA TRP A 328 -0.15 20.01 -19.35
C TRP A 328 -0.92 21.31 -19.08
N GLY A 329 -1.23 22.06 -20.14
CA GLY A 329 -1.94 23.35 -20.07
C GLY A 329 -3.46 23.25 -19.91
N GLY A 330 -4.01 22.07 -19.62
CA GLY A 330 -5.45 21.79 -19.68
C GLY A 330 -5.89 21.31 -21.07
N ALA A 331 -7.18 20.94 -21.21
CA ALA A 331 -7.73 20.37 -22.43
C ALA A 331 -7.69 21.37 -23.60
N SER A 332 -6.64 21.32 -24.42
CA SER A 332 -6.75 21.74 -25.82
C SER A 332 -7.72 20.78 -26.49
N GLN A 333 -8.91 21.29 -26.84
CA GLN A 333 -9.79 20.60 -27.78
C GLN A 333 -8.96 20.26 -29.02
N ALA A 334 -9.12 19.03 -29.50
CA ALA A 334 -8.56 18.59 -30.76
C ALA A 334 -8.88 19.64 -31.84
N THR A 335 -7.86 20.34 -32.33
CA THR A 335 -7.97 21.02 -33.62
C THR A 335 -8.08 19.90 -34.64
N GLY A 336 -9.32 19.53 -34.96
CA GLY A 336 -9.62 18.60 -36.03
C GLY A 336 -8.93 19.08 -37.29
N THR A 337 -8.00 18.29 -37.80
CA THR A 337 -7.53 18.41 -39.17
C THR A 337 -8.73 18.15 -40.08
N ALA A 338 -9.41 19.21 -40.49
CA ALA A 338 -10.37 19.16 -41.56
C ALA A 338 -9.64 18.65 -42.81
N VAL A 339 -10.03 17.47 -43.29
CA VAL A 339 -9.65 17.00 -44.62
C VAL A 339 -10.31 17.95 -45.62
N PRO A 340 -9.54 18.63 -46.50
CA PRO A 340 -10.15 19.44 -47.53
C PRO A 340 -10.78 18.51 -48.56
N THR A 341 -12.10 18.54 -48.66
CA THR A 341 -12.83 17.99 -49.80
C THR A 341 -12.61 18.91 -51.00
N THR A 342 -11.80 18.45 -51.95
CA THR A 342 -11.84 18.88 -53.35
C THR A 342 -11.71 17.66 -54.23
#